data_AF-A0A151BKH5-F1
#
_entry.id   AF-A0A151BKH5-F1
#
_cell.length_a   1.000
_cell.length_b   1.000
_cell.length_c   1.000
_cell.angle_alpha   90.00
_cell.angle_beta   90.00
_cell.angle_gamma   90.00
#
_symmetry.space_group_name_H-M   'P 1'
#
loop_
_entity.id
_entity.type
_entity.pdbx_description
1 polymer ?
#
loop_
_entity_poly.entity_id
_entity_poly.type
_entity_poly.pdbx_seq_one_letter_code
_entity_poly.pdbx_strand_id
1 'polypeptide(L)'
;GFNLVLENLHEEAKIVHGAPRPMALGGLDESFDAVFLIGYHSMAGAKGVLSHTMSSRYIYRVLLNGSEIGEIGIESLIAGYYGVPVALVTGDEAATKEARRDRDG
;
A
#
# COMPACT_ATOMS: atom_id res chain seq x y z
N GLY A 1 -11.27 -4.51 -0.10
CA GLY A 1 -11.23 -5.74 0.71
C GLY A 1 -12.28 -6.78 0.34
N PHE A 2 -12.97 -6.66 -0.81
CA PHE A 2 -14.04 -7.58 -1.22
C PHE A 2 -13.85 -8.10 -2.66
N ASN A 3 -12.67 -7.90 -3.24
CA ASN A 3 -12.47 -7.93 -4.71
C ASN A 3 -11.71 -9.18 -5.20
N LEU A 4 -11.27 -10.05 -4.29
CA LEU A 4 -10.58 -11.29 -4.65
C LEU A 4 -11.60 -12.41 -4.81
N VAL A 5 -11.49 -13.18 -5.90
CA VAL A 5 -12.26 -14.41 -6.10
C VAL A 5 -11.61 -15.50 -5.26
N LEU A 6 -12.22 -15.83 -4.13
CA LEU A 6 -11.62 -16.70 -3.11
C LEU A 6 -11.27 -18.09 -3.65
N GLU A 7 -12.10 -18.63 -4.55
CA GLU A 7 -11.91 -19.94 -5.19
C GLU A 7 -10.65 -20.00 -6.09
N ASN A 8 -10.16 -18.85 -6.56
CA ASN A 8 -8.96 -18.77 -7.40
C ASN A 8 -7.69 -18.47 -6.59
N LEU A 9 -7.79 -18.34 -5.27
CA LEU A 9 -6.63 -18.12 -4.42
C LEU A 9 -5.83 -19.41 -4.29
N HIS A 10 -4.50 -19.31 -4.19
CA HIS A 10 -3.66 -20.45 -3.90
C HIS A 10 -4.10 -21.12 -2.59
N GLU A 11 -4.20 -22.46 -2.57
CA GLU A 11 -4.79 -23.23 -1.46
C GLU A 11 -4.10 -22.99 -0.10
N GLU A 12 -2.78 -22.78 -0.11
CA GLU A 12 -1.98 -22.47 1.08
C GLU A 12 -2.07 -21.00 1.57
N ALA A 13 -2.71 -20.10 0.81
CA ALA A 13 -2.76 -18.70 1.18
C ALA A 13 -3.86 -18.43 2.23
N LYS A 14 -3.51 -17.63 3.24
CA LYS A 14 -4.47 -17.11 4.24
C LYS A 14 -4.90 -15.71 3.86
N ILE A 15 -6.18 -15.39 4.07
CA ILE A 15 -6.76 -14.11 3.66
C ILE A 15 -7.41 -13.38 4.84
N VAL A 16 -7.15 -12.08 4.92
CA VAL A 16 -7.92 -11.13 5.74
C VAL A 16 -8.90 -10.39 4.82
N HIS A 17 -10.17 -10.80 4.86
CA HIS A 17 -11.22 -10.34 3.95
C HIS A 17 -12.22 -9.39 4.65
N GLY A 18 -12.72 -8.41 3.90
CA GLY A 18 -13.79 -7.51 4.34
C GLY A 18 -13.35 -6.21 5.00
N ALA A 19 -14.34 -5.50 5.56
CA ALA A 19 -14.22 -4.21 6.23
C ALA A 19 -15.33 -4.09 7.31
N PRO A 20 -15.16 -3.25 8.36
CA PRO A 20 -13.99 -2.41 8.64
C PRO A 20 -12.78 -3.22 9.11
N ARG A 21 -11.59 -2.68 8.93
CA ARG A 21 -10.34 -3.26 9.45
C ARG A 21 -9.65 -2.24 10.36
N PRO A 22 -9.04 -2.67 11.48
CA PRO A 22 -8.31 -1.75 12.37
C PRO A 22 -7.13 -1.06 11.67
N MET A 23 -6.54 -1.74 10.68
CA MET A 23 -5.36 -1.31 9.94
C MET A 23 -5.44 -1.85 8.50
N ALA A 24 -4.78 -1.18 7.56
CA ALA A 24 -4.79 -1.55 6.15
C ALA A 24 -4.03 -2.85 5.86
N LEU A 25 -2.81 -3.02 6.42
CA LEU A 25 -2.07 -4.29 6.47
C LEU A 25 -2.58 -5.21 7.59
N GLY A 26 -3.88 -5.53 7.58
CA GLY A 26 -4.50 -6.33 8.62
C GLY A 26 -3.82 -7.69 8.83
N GLY A 27 -3.44 -7.99 10.07
CA GLY A 27 -2.75 -9.23 10.45
C GLY A 27 -1.23 -9.17 10.37
N LEU A 28 -0.64 -8.03 9.97
CA LEU A 28 0.81 -7.84 10.00
C LEU A 28 1.31 -7.69 11.45
N ASP A 29 2.42 -8.36 11.74
CA ASP A 29 3.24 -8.21 12.94
C ASP A 29 4.72 -8.47 12.60
N GLU A 30 5.61 -8.44 13.59
CA GLU A 30 7.04 -8.68 13.43
C GLU A 30 7.44 -10.11 13.01
N SER A 31 6.48 -11.06 12.90
CA SER A 31 6.75 -12.44 12.49
C SER A 31 6.83 -12.63 10.97
N PHE A 32 6.48 -11.61 10.19
CA PHE A 32 6.51 -11.66 8.73
C PHE A 32 7.88 -11.26 8.17
N ASP A 33 8.37 -11.98 7.16
CA ASP A 33 9.66 -11.68 6.52
C ASP A 33 9.62 -10.48 5.56
N ALA A 34 8.46 -10.22 4.94
CA ALA A 34 8.31 -9.18 3.93
C ALA A 34 6.84 -8.80 3.68
N VAL A 35 6.65 -7.58 3.18
CA VAL A 35 5.37 -7.09 2.62
C VAL A 35 5.52 -6.89 1.11
N PHE A 36 4.51 -7.36 0.35
CA PHE A 36 4.36 -7.07 -1.07
C PHE A 36 3.10 -6.20 -1.29
N LEU A 37 3.29 -5.03 -1.89
CA LEU A 37 2.22 -4.11 -2.26
C LEU A 37 1.84 -4.36 -3.74
N ILE A 38 0.75 -5.09 -3.97
CA ILE A 38 0.39 -5.57 -5.31
C ILE A 38 -0.73 -4.74 -5.93
N GLY A 39 -0.52 -4.23 -7.15
CA GLY A 39 -1.52 -3.48 -7.91
C GLY A 39 -1.82 -2.08 -7.36
N TYR A 40 -0.82 -1.41 -6.79
CA TYR A 40 -0.94 -0.05 -6.25
C TYR A 40 -0.94 1.01 -7.37
N HIS A 41 -1.48 2.18 -7.05
CA HIS A 41 -1.44 3.39 -7.88
C HIS A 41 -0.66 4.50 -7.18
N SER A 42 -0.29 5.54 -7.92
CA SER A 42 0.36 6.71 -7.33
C SER A 42 -0.58 7.59 -6.51
N MET A 43 0.02 8.40 -5.65
CA MET A 43 -0.59 9.40 -4.78
C MET A 43 -1.42 10.44 -5.54
N ALA A 44 -2.31 11.11 -4.81
CA ALA A 44 -3.09 12.23 -5.34
C ALA A 44 -2.20 13.29 -6.00
N GLY A 45 -2.65 13.79 -7.16
CA GLY A 45 -1.93 14.81 -7.95
C GLY A 45 -0.85 14.26 -8.90
N ALA A 46 -0.47 12.99 -8.78
CA ALA A 46 0.42 12.34 -9.73
C ALA A 46 -0.27 12.09 -11.09
N LYS A 47 0.55 11.98 -12.15
CA LYS A 47 0.09 11.64 -13.50
C LYS A 47 0.11 10.13 -13.74
N GLY A 48 -0.60 9.38 -12.89
CA GLY A 48 -0.77 7.93 -12.99
C GLY A 48 -2.23 7.52 -13.15
N VAL A 49 -2.46 6.27 -13.53
CA VAL A 49 -3.82 5.72 -13.67
C VAL A 49 -4.48 5.67 -12.29
N LEU A 50 -5.69 6.25 -12.18
CA LEU A 50 -6.47 6.31 -10.94
C LEU A 50 -5.72 6.93 -9.74
N SER A 51 -4.83 7.91 -9.99
CA SER A 51 -4.02 8.52 -8.93
C SER A 51 -4.86 9.20 -7.85
N HIS A 52 -4.71 8.75 -6.61
CA HIS A 52 -5.33 9.33 -5.41
C HIS A 52 -4.61 8.84 -4.14
N THR A 53 -4.96 9.42 -3.00
CA THR A 53 -4.51 8.96 -1.68
C THR A 53 -5.74 8.71 -0.80
N MET A 54 -6.08 7.45 -0.50
CA MET A 54 -7.19 6.97 0.35
C MET A 54 -8.60 7.33 -0.13
N SER A 55 -8.87 8.61 -0.39
CA SER A 55 -10.15 9.07 -0.93
C SER A 55 -9.97 10.25 -1.86
N SER A 56 -10.29 10.05 -3.13
CA SER A 56 -10.32 11.11 -4.15
C SER A 56 -11.33 12.23 -3.86
N ARG A 57 -12.28 12.00 -2.95
CA ARG A 57 -13.31 12.98 -2.57
C ARG A 57 -12.91 13.84 -1.37
N TYR A 58 -12.15 13.28 -0.43
CA TYR A 58 -11.93 13.90 0.87
C TYR A 58 -10.46 14.24 1.15
N ILE A 59 -9.52 13.62 0.43
CA ILE A 59 -8.09 13.78 0.69
C ILE A 59 -7.41 14.33 -0.56
N TYR A 60 -6.86 15.53 -0.42
CA TYR A 60 -6.09 16.19 -1.47
C TYR A 60 -4.62 15.75 -1.49
N ARG A 61 -4.00 15.66 -0.30
CA ARG A 61 -2.63 15.16 -0.11
C ARG A 61 -2.42 14.73 1.33
N VAL A 62 -1.42 13.88 1.55
CA VAL A 62 -0.93 13.50 2.89
C VAL A 62 0.53 13.93 2.98
N LEU A 63 0.94 14.51 4.11
CA LEU A 63 2.30 14.99 4.35
C LEU A 63 2.94 14.20 5.49
N LEU A 64 4.13 13.65 5.25
CA LEU A 64 5.03 13.11 6.25
C LEU A 64 6.24 14.03 6.36
N ASN A 65 6.44 14.66 7.51
CA ASN A 65 7.56 15.57 7.76
C ASN A 65 7.73 16.66 6.66
N GLY A 66 6.62 17.10 6.06
CA GLY A 66 6.61 18.09 4.98
C GLY A 66 6.71 17.51 3.56
N SER A 67 6.99 16.21 3.41
CA SER A 67 7.03 15.51 2.11
C SER A 67 5.69 14.85 1.80
N GLU A 68 5.20 14.99 0.57
CA GLU A 68 3.92 14.38 0.15
C GLU A 68 4.05 12.87 -0.03
N ILE A 69 3.20 12.09 0.62
CA ILE A 69 3.16 10.62 0.49
C ILE A 69 1.79 10.12 0.03
N GLY A 70 1.78 8.98 -0.66
CA GLY A 70 0.59 8.24 -1.02
C GLY A 70 0.34 7.05 -0.11
N GLU A 71 -0.55 6.18 -0.54
CA GLU A 71 -0.83 4.92 0.13
C GLU A 71 0.42 4.03 0.17
N ILE A 72 1.25 4.00 -0.89
CA ILE A 72 2.50 3.25 -0.91
C ILE A 72 3.39 3.64 0.29
N GLY A 73 3.59 4.95 0.49
CA GLY A 73 4.35 5.45 1.63
C GLY A 73 3.70 5.14 2.98
N ILE A 74 2.38 5.32 3.11
CA ILE A 74 1.64 5.04 4.36
C ILE A 74 1.78 3.56 4.75
N GLU A 75 1.55 2.64 3.83
CA GLU A 75 1.68 1.20 4.10
C GLU A 75 3.13 0.81 4.40
N SER A 76 4.10 1.46 3.75
CA SER A 76 5.52 1.24 4.01
C SER A 76 5.92 1.67 5.41
N LEU A 77 5.35 2.76 5.95
CA LEU A 77 5.56 3.18 7.33
C LEU A 77 4.95 2.18 8.32
N ILE A 78 3.76 1.66 8.03
CA ILE A 78 3.12 0.62 8.85
C ILE A 78 4.00 -0.64 8.88
N ALA A 79 4.47 -1.10 7.73
CA ALA A 79 5.37 -2.24 7.66
C ALA A 79 6.69 -1.99 8.42
N GLY A 80 7.27 -0.80 8.25
CA GLY A 80 8.48 -0.38 8.95
C GLY A 80 8.31 -0.31 10.47
N TYR A 81 7.13 0.04 10.99
CA TYR A 81 6.83 0.01 12.42
C TYR A 81 7.00 -1.40 13.02
N TYR A 82 6.64 -2.44 12.27
CA TYR A 82 6.83 -3.84 12.66
C TYR A 82 8.21 -4.41 12.28
N GLY A 83 9.10 -3.59 11.72
CA GLY A 83 10.42 -4.04 11.25
C GLY A 83 10.38 -4.92 10.00
N VAL A 84 9.25 -4.94 9.27
CA VAL A 84 9.06 -5.79 8.09
C VAL A 84 9.32 -4.96 6.82
N PRO A 85 10.24 -5.38 5.93
CA PRO A 85 10.54 -4.64 4.72
C PRO A 85 9.44 -4.77 3.67
N VAL A 86 9.13 -3.66 2.97
CA VAL A 86 8.39 -3.72 1.71
C VAL A 86 9.35 -4.17 0.60
N ALA A 87 9.28 -5.44 0.23
CA ALA A 87 10.22 -6.05 -0.70
C ALA A 87 9.77 -5.96 -2.17
N LEU A 88 8.48 -5.70 -2.42
CA LEU A 88 7.93 -5.55 -3.76
C LEU A 88 6.79 -4.53 -3.77
N VAL A 89 6.81 -3.64 -4.77
CA VAL A 89 5.68 -2.80 -5.14
C VAL A 89 5.41 -3.00 -6.62
N THR A 90 4.16 -3.30 -6.98
CA THR A 90 3.71 -3.40 -8.37
C THR A 90 2.56 -2.42 -8.62
N GLY A 91 2.53 -1.86 -9.81
CA GLY A 91 1.60 -0.80 -10.20
C GLY A 91 1.95 -0.26 -11.57
N ASP A 92 1.39 0.91 -11.92
CA ASP A 92 1.79 1.62 -13.13
C ASP A 92 3.16 2.31 -12.98
N GLU A 93 3.61 2.97 -14.04
CA GLU A 93 4.91 3.66 -14.03
C GLU A 93 4.97 4.76 -12.95
N ALA A 94 3.87 5.46 -12.70
CA ALA A 94 3.83 6.51 -11.68
C ALA A 94 3.94 5.93 -10.26
N ALA A 95 3.22 4.85 -9.97
CA ALA A 95 3.29 4.12 -8.70
C ALA A 95 4.71 3.60 -8.43
N THR A 96 5.36 3.02 -9.43
CA THR A 96 6.73 2.50 -9.27
C THR A 96 7.77 3.61 -9.11
N LYS A 97 7.56 4.80 -9.70
CA LYS A 97 8.39 5.99 -9.46
C LYS A 97 8.21 6.52 -8.05
N GLU A 98 6.98 6.59 -7.55
CA GLU A 98 6.69 6.93 -6.16
C GLU A 98 7.38 5.98 -5.19
N ALA A 99 7.23 4.66 -5.38
CA ALA A 99 7.85 3.66 -4.51
C ALA A 99 9.39 3.80 -4.43
N ARG A 100 10.06 4.11 -5.55
CA ARG A 100 11.51 4.37 -5.56
C ARG A 100 11.85 5.64 -4.80
N ARG A 101 11.09 6.72 -5.01
CA ARG A 101 11.28 7.99 -4.32
C ARG A 101 11.13 7.85 -2.81
N ASP A 102 10.12 7.10 -2.36
CA ASP A 102 9.82 6.89 -0.95
C ASP A 102 10.83 5.98 -0.24
N ARG A 103 11.46 5.05 -0.97
CA ARG A 103 12.53 4.21 -0.43
C ARG A 103 13.82 4.99 -0.17
N ASP A 104 14.11 5.97 -1.02
CA ASP A 104 15.40 6.67 -1.04
C ASP A 104 15.38 8.00 -0.25
N GLY A 105 14.23 8.42 0.30
CA GLY A 105 14.03 9.68 1.04
C GLY A 105 13.77 9.47 2.52
#